data_AF-A0A2D4ZNA8-F1
#
_entry.id   AF-A0A2D4ZNA8-F1
#
_cell.length_a   1.000
_cell.length_b   1.000
_cell.length_c   1.000
_cell.angle_alpha   90.00
_cell.angle_beta   90.00
_cell.angle_gamma   90.00
#
_symmetry.space_group_name_H-M   'P 1'
#
loop_
_entity.id
_entity.type
_entity.pdbx_description
1 polymer ?
#
loop_
_entity_poly.entity_id
_entity_poly.type
_entity_poly.pdbx_seq_one_letter_code
_entity_poly.pdbx_strand_id
1 'polypeptide(L)'
;MGSIMVSGCLFGGAPERPRDVADVSSSDTSTIIDPKIVKSSEEGIEIKYAQLSFGFDAGCNPYKTYSSDLNECAKLPENVKDIAIEHCAESGKKAVFLGNKTSLLQMTISEFSCEET
;
A
#
# COMPACT_ATOMS: atom_id res chain seq x y z
N MET A 1 -48.97 3.95 1.74
CA MET A 1 -48.14 3.88 2.97
C MET A 1 -47.50 2.51 2.99
N GLY A 2 -46.20 2.29 2.85
CA GLY A 2 -45.01 3.09 2.66
C GLY A 2 -43.89 2.05 2.64
N SER A 3 -43.32 1.78 1.47
CA SER A 3 -42.31 0.72 1.30
C SER A 3 -41.00 1.17 1.92
N ILE A 4 -40.58 0.51 3.00
CA ILE A 4 -39.25 0.69 3.58
C ILE A 4 -38.29 -0.10 2.69
N MET A 5 -37.61 0.61 1.79
CA MET A 5 -36.42 0.08 1.13
C MET A 5 -35.33 -0.06 2.17
N VAL A 6 -35.02 -1.30 2.56
CA VAL A 6 -33.79 -1.62 3.29
C VAL A 6 -32.67 -1.44 2.29
N SER A 7 -32.11 -0.22 2.25
CA SER A 7 -30.90 0.09 1.52
C SER A 7 -29.79 -0.77 2.12
N GLY A 8 -29.40 -1.82 1.40
CA GLY A 8 -28.34 -2.71 1.80
C GLY A 8 -27.06 -1.92 2.04
N CYS A 9 -26.57 -1.94 3.27
CA CYS A 9 -25.16 -1.66 3.53
C CYS A 9 -24.37 -2.78 2.84
N LEU A 10 -23.91 -2.51 1.62
CA LEU A 10 -22.84 -3.28 1.01
C LEU A 10 -21.61 -3.08 1.89
N PHE A 11 -21.45 -3.92 2.91
CA PHE A 11 -20.14 -4.28 3.44
C PHE A 11 -19.41 -5.10 2.36
N GLY A 12 -19.17 -4.48 1.22
CA GLY A 12 -18.38 -5.01 0.13
C GLY A 12 -16.92 -4.78 0.44
N GLY A 13 -16.38 -5.53 1.41
CA GLY A 13 -14.93 -5.73 1.47
C GLY A 13 -14.56 -6.57 0.26
N ALA A 14 -14.20 -5.91 -0.85
CA ALA A 14 -13.55 -6.59 -1.96
C ALA A 14 -12.36 -7.39 -1.40
N PRO A 15 -12.02 -8.57 -1.95
CA PRO A 15 -10.84 -9.30 -1.51
C PRO A 15 -9.64 -8.36 -1.61
N GLU A 16 -9.02 -8.07 -0.46
CA GLU A 16 -7.77 -7.31 -0.35
C GLU A 16 -6.70 -8.12 -1.08
N ARG A 17 -6.39 -7.64 -2.28
CA ARG A 17 -5.36 -8.15 -3.18
C ARG A 17 -4.25 -7.11 -3.19
N PRO A 18 -3.02 -7.49 -3.59
CA PRO A 18 -2.03 -6.52 -4.04
C PRO A 18 -2.69 -5.44 -4.90
N ARG A 19 -2.39 -4.17 -4.60
CA ARG A 19 -3.09 -3.01 -5.17
C ARG A 19 -2.15 -2.22 -6.04
N ASP A 20 -2.67 -1.66 -7.13
CA ASP A 20 -1.89 -0.68 -7.89
C ASP A 20 -1.45 0.45 -6.95
N VAL A 21 -0.16 0.80 -6.99
CA VAL A 21 0.37 1.86 -6.14
C VAL A 21 -0.39 3.17 -6.34
N ALA A 22 -0.85 3.45 -7.57
CA ALA A 22 -1.62 4.65 -7.87
C ALA A 22 -2.91 4.75 -7.04
N ASP A 23 -3.54 3.61 -6.74
CA ASP A 23 -4.82 3.52 -6.02
C ASP A 23 -4.66 3.56 -4.49
N VAL A 24 -3.43 3.38 -3.97
CA VAL A 24 -3.18 3.42 -2.53
C VAL A 24 -3.20 4.87 -2.04
N SER A 25 -3.99 5.15 -1.01
CA SER A 25 -4.13 6.50 -0.46
C SER A 25 -2.84 7.01 0.19
N SER A 26 -2.60 8.31 0.03
CA SER A 26 -1.54 9.07 0.71
C SER A 26 -2.07 10.09 1.71
N SER A 27 -3.37 10.02 2.01
CA SER A 27 -3.99 10.94 2.98
C SER A 27 -3.42 10.76 4.39
N ASP A 28 -3.11 11.87 5.06
CA ASP A 28 -2.60 11.88 6.43
C ASP A 28 -1.32 11.05 6.64
N THR A 29 -0.50 10.94 5.59
CA THR A 29 0.82 10.32 5.65
C THR A 29 1.92 11.33 5.36
N SER A 30 3.08 11.13 5.96
CA SER A 30 4.29 11.88 5.64
C SER A 30 5.52 11.10 6.09
N THR A 31 6.63 11.27 5.38
CA THR A 31 7.92 10.70 5.78
C THR A 31 8.64 11.64 6.73
N ILE A 32 9.21 11.10 7.82
CA ILE A 32 10.02 11.86 8.78
C ILE A 32 11.44 12.07 8.25
N ILE A 33 11.94 11.08 7.51
CA ILE A 33 13.24 11.08 6.84
C ILE A 33 13.08 10.55 5.43
N ASP A 34 14.01 10.90 4.54
CA ASP A 34 13.97 10.47 3.16
C ASP A 34 13.94 8.93 3.04
N PRO A 35 13.05 8.39 2.19
CA PRO A 35 13.01 6.96 1.93
C PRO A 35 14.31 6.44 1.34
N LYS A 36 14.65 5.20 1.68
CA LYS A 36 15.83 4.51 1.17
C LYS A 36 15.44 3.19 0.52
N ILE A 37 15.86 2.99 -0.72
CA ILE A 37 15.79 1.71 -1.40
C ILE A 37 16.73 0.73 -0.68
N VAL A 38 16.18 -0.39 -0.21
CA VAL A 38 16.96 -1.44 0.50
C VAL A 38 17.11 -2.72 -0.31
N LYS A 39 16.23 -2.93 -1.29
CA LYS A 39 16.30 -4.01 -2.28
C LYS A 39 15.66 -3.53 -3.58
N SER A 40 16.23 -3.91 -4.71
CA SER A 40 15.75 -3.51 -6.03
C SER A 40 16.15 -4.57 -7.05
N SER A 41 15.20 -4.96 -7.89
CA SER A 41 15.38 -5.82 -9.07
C SER A 41 14.33 -5.47 -10.14
N GLU A 42 14.37 -6.12 -11.30
CA GLU A 42 13.40 -5.87 -12.37
C GLU A 42 11.97 -6.31 -12.00
N GLU A 43 11.85 -7.22 -11.03
CA GLU A 43 10.59 -7.79 -10.56
C GLU A 43 9.99 -7.03 -9.37
N GLY A 44 10.74 -6.13 -8.73
CA GLY A 44 10.23 -5.39 -7.57
C GLY A 44 11.26 -4.58 -6.81
N ILE A 45 10.76 -3.90 -5.77
CA ILE A 45 11.54 -2.97 -4.96
C ILE A 45 11.07 -2.99 -3.49
N GLU A 46 12.00 -2.87 -2.56
CA GLU A 46 11.72 -2.66 -1.13
C GLU A 46 12.26 -1.29 -0.70
N ILE A 47 11.38 -0.48 -0.10
CA ILE A 47 11.69 0.89 0.32
C ILE A 47 11.54 0.99 1.84
N LYS A 48 12.61 1.37 2.52
CA LYS A 48 12.64 1.57 3.98
C LYS A 48 12.56 3.06 4.31
N TYR A 49 11.67 3.43 5.23
CA TYR A 49 11.47 4.82 5.61
C TYR A 49 10.83 4.95 7.00
N ALA A 50 10.95 6.13 7.61
CA ALA A 50 10.20 6.47 8.82
C ALA A 50 8.99 7.32 8.42
N GLN A 51 7.80 6.97 8.90
CA GLN A 51 6.56 7.67 8.55
C GLN A 51 5.74 8.09 9.76
N LEU A 52 4.98 9.16 9.59
CA LEU A 52 3.75 9.44 10.31
C LEU A 52 2.60 9.01 9.41
N SER A 53 1.64 8.26 9.94
CA SER A 53 0.45 7.80 9.19
C SER A 53 -0.72 7.65 10.14
N PHE A 54 -1.87 8.21 9.78
CA PHE A 54 -3.09 8.09 10.56
C PHE A 54 -4.14 7.24 9.83
N GLY A 55 -4.61 6.20 10.53
CA GLY A 55 -5.59 5.26 10.01
C GLY A 55 -5.02 4.31 8.94
N PHE A 56 -5.95 3.65 8.25
CA PHE A 56 -5.67 2.70 7.17
C PHE A 56 -6.30 3.22 5.88
N ASP A 57 -5.93 2.61 4.76
CA ASP A 57 -6.53 2.94 3.49
C ASP A 57 -8.02 2.54 3.46
N ALA A 58 -8.83 3.31 2.74
CA ALA A 58 -10.27 3.13 2.71
C ALA A 58 -10.64 1.80 2.04
N GLY A 59 -11.70 1.15 2.53
CA GLY A 59 -12.15 -0.13 1.98
C GLY A 59 -11.26 -1.33 2.36
N CYS A 60 -10.26 -1.13 3.23
CA CYS A 60 -9.38 -2.16 3.73
C CYS A 60 -9.69 -2.49 5.21
N ASN A 61 -9.68 -3.77 5.56
CA ASN A 61 -9.89 -4.30 6.88
C ASN A 61 -8.54 -4.65 7.53
N PRO A 62 -8.00 -3.78 8.41
CA PRO A 62 -6.67 -3.99 9.00
C PRO A 62 -6.57 -5.22 9.91
N TYR A 63 -7.69 -5.90 10.19
CA TYR A 63 -7.75 -7.11 10.99
C TYR A 63 -7.84 -8.40 10.15
N LYS A 64 -7.89 -8.29 8.81
CA LYS A 64 -7.79 -9.42 7.87
C LYS A 64 -6.46 -9.34 7.13
N THR A 65 -5.39 -9.80 7.77
CA THR A 65 -4.08 -9.92 7.14
C THR A 65 -4.06 -11.09 6.15
N TYR A 66 -3.74 -10.84 4.88
CA TYR A 66 -3.51 -11.88 3.84
C TYR A 66 -2.14 -12.57 4.03
N SER A 67 -1.20 -11.86 4.64
CA SER A 67 0.09 -12.34 5.12
C SER A 67 0.18 -12.05 6.62
N SER A 68 0.64 -13.02 7.43
CA SER A 68 0.93 -12.76 8.85
C SER A 68 1.97 -11.66 9.06
N ASP A 69 2.69 -11.29 7.99
CA ASP A 69 3.92 -10.52 8.05
C ASP A 69 3.81 -9.15 7.36
N LEU A 70 2.85 -8.96 6.44
CA LEU A 70 2.66 -7.72 5.66
C LEU A 70 1.29 -7.06 5.91
N ASN A 71 1.31 -5.75 6.13
CA ASN A 71 0.12 -4.90 6.24
C ASN A 71 -0.20 -4.25 4.88
N GLU A 72 -1.13 -4.86 4.15
CA GLU A 72 -1.64 -4.41 2.85
C GLU A 72 -2.58 -3.20 2.95
N CYS A 73 -3.15 -2.95 4.13
CA CYS A 73 -4.04 -1.82 4.42
C CYS A 73 -3.31 -0.52 4.76
N ALA A 74 -1.99 -0.53 4.74
CA ALA A 74 -1.24 0.68 4.95
C ALA A 74 -1.48 1.69 3.82
N LYS A 75 -1.52 2.96 4.21
CA LYS A 75 -1.37 4.10 3.31
C LYS A 75 0.11 4.27 2.95
N LEU A 76 0.39 4.91 1.82
CA LEU A 76 1.75 5.19 1.36
C LEU A 76 1.99 6.69 1.28
N PRO A 77 3.10 7.24 1.81
CA PRO A 77 3.52 8.59 1.48
C PRO A 77 3.77 8.76 -0.02
N GLU A 78 3.43 9.93 -0.59
CA GLU A 78 3.56 10.19 -2.03
C GLU A 78 4.99 9.96 -2.54
N ASN A 79 6.00 10.44 -1.82
CA ASN A 79 7.41 10.24 -2.21
C ASN A 79 7.82 8.75 -2.24
N VAL A 80 7.16 7.88 -1.48
CA VAL A 80 7.40 6.42 -1.54
C VAL A 80 6.70 5.83 -2.77
N LYS A 81 5.50 6.31 -3.10
CA LYS A 81 4.78 5.92 -4.33
C LYS A 81 5.59 6.30 -5.57
N ASP A 82 6.10 7.52 -5.61
CA ASP A 82 6.87 8.05 -6.73
C ASP A 82 8.10 7.17 -7.02
N ILE A 83 8.87 6.81 -5.98
CA ILE A 83 10.04 5.92 -6.11
C ILE A 83 9.65 4.55 -6.68
N ALA A 84 8.54 3.96 -6.19
CA ALA A 84 8.10 2.64 -6.66
C ALA A 84 7.62 2.69 -8.12
N ILE A 85 6.85 3.72 -8.48
CA ILE A 85 6.34 3.92 -9.84
C ILE A 85 7.50 4.17 -10.81
N GLU A 86 8.43 5.07 -10.46
CA GLU A 86 9.59 5.38 -11.29
C GLU A 86 10.43 4.12 -11.54
N HIS A 87 10.74 3.35 -10.49
CA HIS A 87 11.52 2.11 -10.59
C HIS A 87 10.87 1.09 -11.54
N CYS A 88 9.57 0.81 -11.41
CA CYS A 88 8.91 -0.16 -12.30
C CYS A 88 8.74 0.37 -13.74
N ALA A 89 8.60 1.69 -13.91
CA ALA A 89 8.49 2.32 -15.22
C ALA A 89 9.79 2.20 -16.04
N GLU A 90 10.97 2.07 -15.42
CA GLU A 90 12.24 1.80 -16.11
C GLU A 90 12.17 0.53 -16.97
N SER A 91 11.34 -0.44 -16.56
CA SER A 91 11.12 -1.71 -17.26
C SER A 91 9.76 -1.77 -17.99
N GLY A 92 9.03 -0.66 -18.09
CA GLY A 92 7.71 -0.61 -18.72
C GLY A 92 6.58 -1.31 -17.95
N LYS A 93 6.79 -1.57 -16.65
CA LYS A 93 5.87 -2.26 -15.75
C LYS A 93 5.18 -1.27 -14.80
N LYS A 94 4.04 -1.65 -14.25
CA LYS A 94 3.37 -0.91 -13.17
C LYS A 94 3.84 -1.39 -11.79
N ALA A 95 3.81 -0.50 -10.82
CA ALA A 95 4.11 -0.83 -9.44
C ALA A 95 2.84 -1.33 -8.72
N VAL A 96 2.94 -2.47 -8.06
CA VAL A 96 1.88 -3.06 -7.25
C VAL A 96 2.35 -3.17 -5.81
N PHE A 97 1.59 -2.61 -4.88
CA PHE A 97 1.87 -2.61 -3.45
C PHE A 97 1.49 -3.96 -2.83
N LEU A 98 2.47 -4.62 -2.21
CA LEU A 98 2.32 -5.92 -1.55
C LEU A 98 2.06 -5.80 -0.05
N GLY A 99 2.32 -4.64 0.54
CA GLY A 99 2.12 -4.39 1.97
C GLY A 99 3.37 -3.89 2.68
N ASN A 100 3.19 -3.53 3.96
CA ASN A 100 4.25 -3.03 4.82
C ASN A 100 4.68 -4.07 5.87
N LYS A 101 5.98 -4.24 6.05
CA LYS A 101 6.57 -4.86 7.25
C LYS A 101 7.29 -3.82 8.10
N THR A 102 7.69 -4.27 9.29
CA THR A 102 8.43 -3.45 10.25
C THR A 102 9.86 -3.99 10.37
N SER A 103 10.84 -3.11 10.23
CA SER A 103 12.25 -3.45 10.48
C SER A 103 12.58 -3.54 11.97
N LEU A 104 13.76 -4.05 12.32
CA LEU A 104 14.23 -4.14 13.72
C LEU A 104 14.22 -2.78 14.47
N LEU A 105 14.44 -1.67 13.75
CA LEU A 105 14.42 -0.31 14.31
C LEU A 105 13.05 0.34 14.23
N GLN A 106 11.98 -0.45 14.08
CA GLN A 106 10.60 0.01 13.98
C GLN A 106 10.33 0.98 12.81
N MET A 107 11.20 0.99 11.79
CA MET A 107 10.94 1.68 10.53
C MET A 107 10.03 0.83 9.64
N THR A 108 9.23 1.48 8.82
CA THR A 108 8.40 0.85 7.79
C THR A 108 9.27 0.38 6.63
N ILE A 109 9.00 -0.82 6.12
CA ILE A 109 9.50 -1.31 4.84
C ILE A 109 8.28 -1.64 3.99
N SER A 110 8.08 -0.90 2.91
CA SER A 110 7.06 -1.22 1.90
C SER A 110 7.66 -2.13 0.84
N GLU A 111 6.92 -3.18 0.48
CA GLU A 111 7.26 -4.09 -0.60
C GLU A 111 6.39 -3.83 -1.81
N PHE A 112 7.02 -3.83 -2.98
CA PHE A 112 6.37 -3.62 -4.27
C PHE A 112 6.81 -4.68 -5.27
N SER A 113 5.88 -5.20 -6.06
CA SER A 113 6.16 -5.94 -7.28
C SER A 113 6.06 -5.01 -8.49
N CYS A 114 6.86 -5.28 -9.51
CA CYS A 114 6.69 -4.70 -10.84
C CYS A 114 5.96 -5.71 -11.73
N GLU A 115 4.75 -5.36 -12.15
CA GLU A 115 3.86 -6.23 -12.91
C GLU A 115 3.55 -5.66 -14.29
N GLU A 116 3.20 -6.53 -15.24
CA GLU A 116 2.75 -6.09 -16.56
C GLU A 116 1.50 -5.19 -16.44
N THR A 117 1.44 -4.16 -17.30
CA THR A 117 0.41 -3.11 -17.23
C THR A 117 -0.98 -3.65 -17.54
#